data_AF-A0A7L2SNW9-F1
#
_entry.id   AF-A0A7L2SNW9-F1
#
_cell.length_a   1.000
_cell.length_b   1.000
_cell.length_c   1.000
_cell.angle_alpha   90.00
_cell.angle_beta   90.00
_cell.angle_gamma   90.00
#
_symmetry.space_group_name_H-M   'P 1'
#
loop_
_entity.id
_entity.type
_entity.pdbx_description
1 polymer ?
#
loop_
_entity_poly.entity_id
_entity_poly.type
_entity_poly.pdbx_seq_one_letter_code
_entity_poly.pdbx_strand_id
1 'polypeptide(L)'
;GWAQQQMSPAPSTEFSVLLQVTKGPTCHIRLRATVFALSLDLSKNRFQFSDTLVGQCQVETVRLYNWFRVPCKWFITVIKPKVKHRQH
;
A
#
# COMPACT_ATOMS: atom_id res chain seq x y z
N GLY A 1 4.20 30.87 -6.87
CA GLY A 1 5.32 30.29 -6.11
C GLY A 1 4.82 29.03 -5.44
N TRP A 2 5.34 27.86 -5.80
CA TRP A 2 4.94 26.59 -5.21
C TRP A 2 5.89 26.28 -4.05
N ALA A 3 5.40 26.40 -2.82
CA ALA A 3 6.15 26.00 -1.64
C ALA A 3 6.30 24.47 -1.66
N GLN A 4 7.54 23.99 -1.56
CA GLN A 4 7.82 22.56 -1.46
C GLN A 4 7.26 22.02 -0.15
N GLN A 5 6.32 21.08 -0.27
CA GLN A 5 5.68 20.45 0.87
C GLN A 5 6.60 19.35 1.40
N GLN A 6 7.46 19.72 2.34
CA GLN A 6 8.46 18.86 2.97
C GLN A 6 7.83 17.56 3.49
N MET A 7 8.12 16.44 2.80
CA MET A 7 7.59 15.11 3.10
C MET A 7 8.25 14.61 4.39
N SER A 8 7.46 14.23 5.41
CA SER A 8 7.99 13.51 6.57
C SER A 8 8.69 12.24 6.10
N PRO A 9 9.84 11.86 6.68
CA PRO A 9 10.60 10.72 6.21
C PRO A 9 9.78 9.44 6.40
N ALA A 10 9.67 8.65 5.32
CA ALA A 10 9.09 7.30 5.39
C ALA A 10 9.86 6.45 6.42
N PRO A 11 9.20 5.48 7.08
CA PRO A 11 9.84 4.66 8.10
C PRO A 11 11.10 4.02 7.51
N SER A 12 12.25 4.44 8.03
CA SER A 12 13.54 3.96 7.57
C SER A 12 14.13 3.07 8.64
N THR A 13 14.39 1.82 8.29
CA THR A 13 15.14 0.91 9.16
C THR A 13 16.62 1.10 8.87
N GLU A 14 17.40 1.27 9.92
CA GLU A 14 18.85 1.35 9.82
C GLU A 14 19.46 0.04 10.29
N PHE A 15 20.44 -0.44 9.52
CA PHE A 15 21.20 -1.63 9.84
C PHE A 15 22.69 -1.28 9.78
N SER A 16 23.44 -1.72 10.78
CA SER A 16 24.90 -1.61 10.79
C SER A 16 25.49 -2.91 10.30
N VAL A 17 26.25 -2.85 9.22
CA VAL A 17 26.96 -4.01 8.67
C VAL A 17 28.46 -3.79 8.87
N LEU A 18 29.13 -4.82 9.37
CA LEU A 18 30.59 -4.86 9.46
C LEU A 18 31.14 -5.44 8.17
N LEU A 19 31.89 -4.64 7.42
CA LEU A 19 32.53 -5.09 6.18
C LEU A 19 34.02 -5.35 6.46
N GLN A 20 34.42 -6.60 6.26
CA GLN A 20 35.78 -7.08 6.50
C GLN A 20 36.50 -7.22 5.17
N VAL A 21 37.56 -6.43 4.97
CA VAL A 21 38.42 -6.56 3.79
C VAL A 21 39.50 -7.58 4.09
N THR A 22 39.66 -8.61 3.24
CA THR A 22 40.69 -9.64 3.43
C THR A 22 42.09 -9.01 3.47
N LYS A 23 42.82 -9.24 4.58
CA LYS A 23 44.12 -8.60 4.88
C LYS A 23 44.08 -7.07 4.90
N GLY A 24 42.90 -6.48 5.11
CA GLY A 24 42.67 -5.04 5.11
C GLY A 24 41.89 -4.58 6.34
N PRO A 25 41.55 -3.29 6.40
CA PRO A 25 40.82 -2.72 7.52
C PRO A 25 39.37 -3.23 7.55
N THR A 26 38.85 -3.34 8.77
CA THR A 26 37.42 -3.50 9.04
C THR A 26 36.74 -2.14 8.96
N CYS A 27 35.63 -2.02 8.24
CA CYS A 27 34.81 -0.80 8.28
C CYS A 27 33.37 -1.09 8.73
N HIS A 28 32.83 -0.21 9.58
CA HIS A 28 31.42 -0.21 9.93
C HIS A 28 30.66 0.63 8.90
N ILE A 29 29.71 0.01 8.20
CA ILE A 29 28.86 0.69 7.24
C ILE A 29 27.45 0.75 7.81
N ARG A 30 26.88 1.96 7.84
CA ARG A 30 25.48 2.18 8.20
C ARG A 30 24.65 2.16 6.91
N LEU A 31 23.80 1.16 6.78
CA LEU A 31 22.84 1.04 5.68
C LEU A 31 21.48 1.53 6.16
N ARG A 32 20.84 2.42 5.39
CA ARG A 32 19.51 2.94 5.68
C ARG A 32 18.55 2.46 4.59
N ALA A 33 17.58 1.64 4.95
CA ALA A 33 16.53 1.19 4.05
C ALA A 33 15.23 1.95 4.36
N THR A 34 14.64 2.61 3.37
CA THR A 34 13.31 3.19 3.51
C THR A 34 12.27 2.13 3.15
N VAL A 35 11.56 1.60 4.15
CA VAL A 35 10.55 0.56 3.96
C VAL A 35 9.21 1.24 3.75
N PHE A 36 8.72 1.28 2.51
CA PHE A 36 7.37 1.78 2.23
C PHE A 36 6.34 0.67 2.51
N ALA A 37 5.81 0.60 3.72
CA ALA A 37 4.62 -0.21 3.99
C ALA A 37 3.39 0.48 3.39
N LEU A 38 2.76 -0.06 2.34
CA LEU A 38 1.58 0.52 1.69
C LEU A 38 0.55 1.02 2.73
N SER A 39 0.40 2.35 2.83
CA SER A 39 -0.58 3.00 3.71
C SER A 39 -1.74 3.43 2.83
N LEU A 40 -2.56 2.45 2.47
CA LEU A 40 -3.74 2.61 1.65
C LEU A 40 -4.98 2.39 2.52
N ASP A 41 -6.01 3.22 2.32
CA ASP A 41 -7.25 3.13 3.07
C ASP A 41 -8.46 3.37 2.17
N LEU A 42 -9.64 2.94 2.63
CA LEU A 42 -10.92 3.08 1.94
C LEU A 42 -11.91 3.85 2.81
N SER A 43 -12.68 4.76 2.23
CA SER A 43 -13.77 5.42 2.96
C SER A 43 -14.86 4.45 3.42
N LYS A 44 -15.01 3.32 2.72
CA LYS A 44 -15.99 2.26 3.01
C LYS A 44 -15.52 0.96 2.36
N ASN A 45 -15.56 -0.15 3.08
CA ASN A 45 -15.13 -1.47 2.59
C ASN A 45 -16.29 -2.43 2.29
N ARG A 46 -17.53 -2.03 2.59
CA ARG A 46 -18.74 -2.83 2.37
C ARG A 46 -19.83 -1.95 1.77
N PHE A 47 -20.43 -2.41 0.68
CA PHE A 47 -21.58 -1.77 0.04
C PHE A 47 -22.82 -2.62 0.26
N GLN A 48 -23.92 -1.96 0.60
CA GLN A 48 -25.24 -2.54 0.65
C GLN A 48 -26.13 -1.65 -0.20
N PHE A 49 -26.56 -2.19 -1.33
CA PHE A 49 -27.49 -1.53 -2.23
C PHE A 49 -28.91 -1.86 -1.79
N SER A 50 -29.81 -0.89 -1.93
CA SER A 50 -31.25 -1.10 -1.68
C SER A 50 -31.90 -1.73 -2.92
N ASP A 51 -33.14 -2.19 -2.77
CA ASP A 51 -33.92 -2.68 -3.90
C ASP A 51 -33.95 -1.65 -5.03
N THR A 52 -33.64 -2.09 -6.24
CA THR A 52 -33.58 -1.24 -7.44
C THR A 52 -34.64 -1.71 -8.41
N LEU A 53 -35.48 -0.79 -8.87
CA LEU A 53 -36.52 -1.09 -9.85
C LEU A 53 -35.90 -1.47 -11.21
N VAL A 54 -36.64 -2.25 -11.99
CA VAL A 54 -36.23 -2.63 -13.34
C VAL A 54 -36.00 -1.37 -14.18
N GLY A 55 -34.83 -1.30 -14.82
CA GLY A 55 -34.43 -0.17 -15.64
C GLY A 55 -33.77 1.00 -14.89
N GLN A 56 -33.61 0.91 -13.56
CA GLN A 56 -32.92 1.92 -12.75
C GLN A 56 -31.49 1.47 -12.37
N CYS A 57 -30.64 2.44 -12.00
CA CYS A 57 -29.26 2.20 -11.58
C CYS A 57 -29.00 2.88 -10.22
N GLN A 58 -28.33 2.16 -9.31
CA GLN A 58 -27.77 2.74 -8.09
C GLN A 58 -26.26 2.84 -8.24
N VAL A 59 -25.71 3.99 -7.85
CA VAL A 59 -24.27 4.27 -7.91
C VAL A 59 -23.81 4.67 -6.52
N GLU A 60 -22.75 4.02 -6.06
CA GLU A 60 -22.08 4.32 -4.80
C GLU A 60 -20.64 4.73 -5.06
N THR A 61 -20.16 5.73 -4.33
CA THR A 61 -18.79 6.24 -4.48
C THR A 61 -17.92 5.79 -3.31
N VAL A 62 -16.79 5.14 -3.63
CA VAL A 62 -15.73 4.84 -2.67
C VAL A 62 -14.54 5.75 -2.90
N ARG A 63 -13.96 6.28 -1.83
CA ARG A 63 -12.68 6.99 -1.91
C ARG A 63 -11.56 6.04 -1.52
N LEU A 64 -10.51 6.04 -2.34
CA LEU A 64 -9.25 5.38 -2.05
C LEU A 64 -8.24 6.43 -1.62
N TYR A 65 -7.66 6.24 -0.45
CA TYR A 65 -6.67 7.14 0.10
C TYR A 65 -5.29 6.50 -0.02
N ASN A 66 -4.36 7.24 -0.60
CA ASN A 66 -2.93 6.97 -0.48
C ASN A 66 -2.37 7.98 0.50
N TRP A 67 -2.04 7.53 1.70
CA TRP A 67 -1.51 8.40 2.75
C TRP A 67 -0.03 8.73 2.55
N PHE A 68 0.63 8.10 1.57
CA PHE A 68 1.95 8.53 1.15
C PHE A 68 1.91 9.71 0.19
N ARG A 69 2.94 10.54 0.29
CA ARG A 69 3.18 11.64 -0.63
C ARG A 69 3.88 11.21 -1.94
N VAL A 70 3.92 9.91 -2.22
CA VAL A 70 4.46 9.36 -3.48
C VAL A 70 3.30 8.86 -4.35
N PRO A 71 3.38 8.98 -5.69
CA PRO A 71 2.35 8.43 -6.58
C PRO A 71 2.18 6.92 -6.43
N CYS A 72 0.94 6.44 -6.47
CA CYS A 72 0.61 5.02 -6.48
C CYS A 72 -0.19 4.65 -7.73
N LYS A 73 0.01 3.42 -8.24
CA LYS A 73 -0.79 2.83 -9.30
C LYS A 73 -1.89 1.97 -8.67
N TRP A 74 -3.11 2.10 -9.17
CA TRP A 74 -4.29 1.40 -8.65
C TRP A 74 -4.85 0.44 -9.70
N PHE A 75 -5.29 -0.74 -9.27
CA PHE A 75 -5.92 -1.75 -10.11
C PHE A 75 -7.13 -2.34 -9.38
N ILE A 76 -8.20 -2.64 -10.11
CA ILE A 76 -9.40 -3.28 -9.58
C ILE A 76 -9.49 -4.68 -10.18
N THR A 77 -9.55 -5.70 -9.32
CA THR A 77 -9.66 -7.11 -9.74
C THR A 77 -10.82 -7.75 -9.00
N VAL A 78 -11.71 -8.43 -9.74
CA VAL A 78 -12.80 -9.22 -9.15
C VAL A 78 -12.24 -10.57 -8.68
N ILE A 79 -12.31 -10.82 -7.37
CA ILE A 79 -11.93 -12.12 -6.80
C ILE A 79 -13.17 -13.02 -6.80
N LYS A 80 -13.16 -14.07 -7.62
CA LYS A 80 -14.25 -15.07 -7.64
C LYS A 80 -14.23 -15.88 -6.33
N PRO A 81 -15.38 -16.13 -5.68
CA PRO A 81 -15.43 -17.00 -4.52
C PRO A 81 -14.94 -18.41 -4.92
N LYS A 82 -14.01 -18.98 -4.16
CA LYS A 82 -13.66 -20.40 -4.30
C LYS A 82 -14.81 -21.23 -3.72
N VAL A 83 -15.69 -21.73 -4.58
CA VAL A 83 -16.70 -22.70 -4.18
C VAL A 83 -15.96 -23.98 -3.75
N LYS A 84 -15.98 -24.32 -2.45
CA LYS A 84 -15.58 -25.65 -1.99
C LYS A 84 -16.73 -26.59 -2.30
N HIS A 85 -16.61 -27.40 -3.35
CA HIS A 85 -17.50 -28.54 -3.53
C HIS A 85 -17.32 -29.48 -2.34
N ARG A 86 -18.34 -29.59 -1.49
CA ARG A 86 -18.47 -30.74 -0.59
C ARG A 86 -18.96 -31.89 -1.47
N GLN A 87 -18.10 -32.87 -1.70
CA GLN A 87 -18.53 -34.16 -2.24
C GLN A 87 -19.34 -34.85 -1.14
N HIS A 88 -20.57 -35.24 -1.47
CA HIS A 88 -21.42 -36.13 -0.68
C HIS A 88 -21.30 -37.54 -1.25
#